data_AF-A0A920MWX8-F1
#
_entry.id   AF-A0A920MWX8-F1
#
_cell.length_a   1.000
_cell.length_b   1.000
_cell.length_c   1.000
_cell.angle_alpha   90.00
_cell.angle_beta   90.00
_cell.angle_gamma   90.00
#
_symmetry.space_group_name_H-M   'P 1'
#
loop_
_entity.id
_entity.type
_entity.pdbx_description
1 polymer ?
#
loop_
_entity_poly.entity_id
_entity_poly.type
_entity_poly.pdbx_seq_one_letter_code
_entity_poly.pdbx_strand_id
1 'polypeptide(L)'
;MICSERELEISDDHDGIMVLNQKAKVGSKFKDYIKSLNETLELDITPNRPDCFSHLGIARDLSAKLNKPLSALNADPITYKNNEAEKYISIKFENPDHCPRYIAGIVKNVKVGSSPDWLIDRLESIGQRSINNLVDISNYVMMELGQPTHIFDYDKINSKQILIRKGKKGEFLLH
;
A
#
# COMPACT_ATOMS: atom_id res chain seq x y z
N MET A 1 -15.80 -29.10 17.57
CA MET A 1 -14.83 -29.41 16.51
C MET A 1 -13.72 -28.38 16.58
N ILE A 2 -12.46 -28.79 16.47
CA ILE A 2 -11.33 -27.87 16.32
C ILE A 2 -11.11 -27.75 14.80
N CYS A 3 -11.02 -26.54 14.27
CA CYS A 3 -11.08 -26.30 12.82
C CYS A 3 -9.73 -25.82 12.24
N SER A 4 -9.49 -26.17 10.98
CA SER A 4 -8.49 -25.59 10.08
C SER A 4 -8.96 -24.27 9.45
N GLU A 5 -8.07 -23.53 8.80
CA GLU A 5 -8.44 -22.31 8.05
C GLU A 5 -9.37 -22.62 6.88
N ARG A 6 -9.12 -23.73 6.19
CA ARG A 6 -9.96 -24.21 5.08
C ARG A 6 -11.39 -24.56 5.51
N GLU A 7 -11.56 -25.23 6.66
CA GLU A 7 -12.90 -25.55 7.19
C GLU A 7 -13.70 -24.31 7.60
N LEU A 8 -13.02 -23.17 7.79
CA LEU A 8 -13.61 -21.88 8.12
C LEU A 8 -13.70 -20.95 6.91
N GLU A 9 -13.35 -21.43 5.71
CA GLU A 9 -13.35 -20.65 4.46
C GLU A 9 -12.49 -19.37 4.53
N ILE A 10 -11.40 -19.41 5.31
CA ILE A 10 -10.48 -18.27 5.48
C ILE A 10 -9.37 -18.28 4.42
N SER A 11 -8.80 -19.46 4.17
CA SER A 11 -7.71 -19.66 3.21
C SER A 11 -7.77 -21.07 2.61
N ASP A 12 -7.02 -21.30 1.53
CA ASP A 12 -6.84 -22.64 0.95
C ASP A 12 -5.79 -23.49 1.71
N ASP A 13 -5.24 -22.97 2.83
CA ASP A 13 -4.27 -23.69 3.64
C ASP A 13 -4.91 -24.91 4.33
N HIS A 14 -4.23 -26.05 4.20
CA HIS A 14 -4.67 -27.35 4.69
C HIS A 14 -3.62 -28.00 5.60
N ASP A 15 -2.62 -27.25 6.07
CA ASP A 15 -1.53 -27.74 6.91
C ASP A 15 -1.94 -28.10 8.35
N GLY A 16 -3.24 -28.05 8.67
CA GLY A 16 -3.83 -28.63 9.87
C GLY A 16 -4.74 -27.68 10.64
N ILE A 17 -4.84 -27.89 11.95
CA ILE A 17 -5.64 -27.05 12.86
C ILE A 17 -5.08 -25.63 12.86
N MET A 18 -5.97 -24.63 12.78
CA MET A 18 -5.57 -23.23 12.90
C MET A 18 -5.02 -22.94 14.31
N VAL A 19 -3.72 -22.64 14.40
CA VAL A 19 -3.06 -22.33 15.68
C VAL A 19 -3.18 -20.84 15.98
N LEU A 20 -4.00 -20.50 16.98
CA LEU A 20 -4.19 -19.12 17.40
C LEU A 20 -3.00 -18.63 18.23
N ASN A 21 -2.63 -17.36 18.08
CA ASN A 21 -1.54 -16.75 18.84
C ASN A 21 -1.96 -16.50 20.31
N GLN A 22 -0.99 -16.16 21.16
CA GLN A 22 -1.21 -15.97 22.60
C GLN A 22 -2.16 -14.81 22.95
N LYS A 23 -2.54 -13.95 21.98
CA LYS A 23 -3.53 -12.89 22.19
C LYS A 23 -4.96 -13.42 22.15
N ALA A 24 -5.17 -14.67 21.74
CA ALA A 24 -6.49 -15.31 21.73
C ALA A 24 -7.01 -15.51 23.16
N LYS A 25 -8.19 -14.96 23.45
CA LYS A 25 -8.85 -15.14 24.74
C LYS A 25 -9.76 -16.37 24.70
N VAL A 26 -9.46 -17.38 25.51
CA VAL A 26 -10.29 -18.60 25.58
C VAL A 26 -11.73 -18.22 25.95
N GLY A 27 -12.70 -18.77 25.20
CA GLY A 27 -14.13 -18.51 25.39
C GLY A 27 -14.67 -17.26 24.69
N SER A 28 -13.84 -16.41 24.05
CA SER A 28 -14.34 -15.33 23.18
C SER A 28 -14.89 -15.88 21.86
N LYS A 29 -15.77 -15.13 21.19
CA LYS A 29 -16.23 -15.51 19.86
C LYS A 29 -15.05 -15.48 18.89
N PHE A 30 -14.91 -16.50 18.05
CA PHE A 30 -13.82 -16.59 17.08
C PHE A 30 -13.78 -15.39 16.13
N LYS A 31 -14.95 -14.86 15.74
CA LYS A 31 -15.06 -13.64 14.94
C LYS A 31 -14.37 -12.41 15.56
N ASP A 32 -14.35 -12.33 16.89
CA ASP A 32 -13.74 -11.21 17.61
C ASP A 32 -12.20 -11.37 17.66
N TYR A 33 -11.71 -12.61 17.54
CA TYR A 33 -10.29 -12.93 17.42
C TYR A 33 -9.78 -12.66 16.01
N ILE A 34 -10.47 -13.18 14.99
CA ILE A 34 -9.93 -13.19 13.63
C ILE A 34 -9.85 -11.78 13.05
N LYS A 35 -10.78 -10.89 13.41
CA LYS A 35 -10.88 -9.48 12.95
C LYS A 35 -10.89 -9.25 11.42
N SER A 36 -10.52 -10.25 10.62
CA SER A 36 -10.37 -10.22 9.17
C SER A 36 -11.67 -10.43 8.41
N LEU A 37 -12.78 -10.70 9.11
CA LEU A 37 -14.13 -10.56 8.55
C LEU A 37 -14.50 -9.07 8.52
N ASN A 38 -13.68 -8.27 7.86
CA ASN A 38 -14.14 -6.97 7.41
C ASN A 38 -15.13 -7.22 6.28
N GLU A 39 -16.34 -6.71 6.40
CA GLU A 39 -17.26 -6.66 5.27
C GLU A 39 -16.59 -5.81 4.17
N THR A 40 -16.22 -6.45 3.07
CA THR A 40 -15.64 -5.75 1.92
C THR A 40 -16.77 -5.29 1.01
N LEU A 41 -16.73 -4.02 0.64
CA LEU A 41 -17.63 -3.45 -0.35
C LEU A 41 -16.88 -3.32 -1.68
N GLU A 42 -17.27 -4.12 -2.67
CA GLU A 42 -16.81 -3.95 -4.04
C GLU A 42 -17.61 -2.84 -4.70
N LEU A 43 -16.92 -1.86 -5.29
CA LEU A 43 -17.54 -0.69 -5.89
C LEU A 43 -17.26 -0.67 -7.39
N ASP A 44 -18.32 -0.59 -8.19
CA ASP A 44 -18.22 -0.28 -9.61
C ASP A 44 -18.08 1.24 -9.80
N ILE A 45 -16.83 1.69 -9.97
CA ILE A 45 -16.48 3.11 -10.05
C ILE A 45 -16.50 3.58 -11.51
N THR A 46 -17.32 4.59 -11.80
CA THR A 46 -17.38 5.18 -13.13
C THR A 46 -16.15 6.04 -13.44
N PRO A 47 -15.75 6.20 -14.73
CA PRO A 47 -14.52 6.91 -15.10
C PRO A 47 -14.42 8.37 -14.65
N ASN A 48 -15.56 9.02 -14.36
CA ASN A 48 -15.61 10.40 -13.87
C ASN A 48 -15.39 10.53 -12.35
N ARG A 49 -15.16 9.42 -11.63
CA ARG A 49 -14.92 9.39 -10.17
C ARG A 49 -13.55 8.80 -9.80
N PRO A 50 -12.43 9.31 -10.37
CA PRO A 50 -11.12 8.76 -10.08
C PRO A 50 -10.70 8.97 -8.61
N ASP A 51 -11.31 9.93 -7.92
CA ASP A 51 -11.13 10.14 -6.49
C ASP A 51 -11.52 8.90 -5.67
N CYS A 52 -12.52 8.14 -6.12
CA CYS A 52 -13.03 6.94 -5.45
C CYS A 52 -12.15 5.70 -5.57
N PHE A 53 -11.02 5.74 -6.29
CA PHE A 53 -10.02 4.65 -6.31
C PHE A 53 -9.13 4.62 -5.05
N SER A 54 -9.59 5.23 -3.96
CA SER A 54 -8.86 5.26 -2.68
C SER A 54 -9.83 5.28 -1.50
N HIS A 55 -9.39 4.73 -0.37
CA HIS A 55 -10.16 4.76 0.87
C HIS A 55 -10.43 6.19 1.32
N LEU A 56 -9.45 7.09 1.18
CA LEU A 56 -9.63 8.51 1.50
C LEU A 56 -10.67 9.19 0.62
N GLY A 57 -10.71 8.86 -0.68
CA GLY A 57 -11.72 9.37 -1.61
C GLY A 57 -13.14 8.93 -1.25
N ILE A 58 -13.33 7.64 -1.00
CA ILE A 58 -14.61 7.09 -0.54
C ILE A 58 -15.03 7.71 0.80
N ALA A 59 -14.10 7.80 1.76
CA ALA A 59 -14.38 8.42 3.06
C ALA A 59 -14.80 9.89 2.93
N ARG A 60 -14.19 10.63 1.98
CA ARG A 60 -14.55 12.02 1.68
C ARG A 60 -15.96 12.12 1.08
N ASP A 61 -16.31 11.23 0.15
CA ASP A 61 -17.66 11.18 -0.45
C ASP A 61 -18.73 10.87 0.61
N LEU A 62 -18.48 9.85 1.44
CA LEU A 62 -19.36 9.48 2.56
C LEU A 62 -19.48 10.59 3.61
N SER A 63 -18.38 11.29 3.92
CA SER A 63 -18.38 12.44 4.82
C SER A 63 -19.33 13.53 4.33
N ALA A 64 -19.27 13.86 3.04
CA ALA A 64 -20.18 14.83 2.41
C ALA A 64 -21.63 14.34 2.42
N LYS A 65 -21.87 13.06 2.08
CA LYS A 65 -23.22 12.48 2.00
C LYS A 65 -23.91 12.36 3.36
N LEU A 66 -23.16 11.96 4.39
CA LEU A 66 -23.69 11.68 5.73
C LEU A 66 -23.60 12.88 6.68
N ASN A 67 -23.00 14.00 6.22
CA ASN A 67 -22.71 15.17 7.04
C ASN A 67 -21.92 14.81 8.32
N LYS A 68 -20.88 13.99 8.17
CA LYS A 68 -20.00 13.55 9.26
C LYS A 68 -18.59 14.08 9.03
N PRO A 69 -17.83 14.43 10.09
CA PRO A 69 -16.46 14.88 9.94
C PRO A 69 -15.58 13.77 9.32
N LEU A 70 -14.78 14.14 8.33
CA LEU A 70 -13.72 13.27 7.82
C LEU A 70 -12.59 13.22 8.85
N SER A 71 -12.20 12.01 9.25
CA SER A 71 -11.05 11.83 10.13
C SER A 71 -9.76 12.22 9.40
N ALA A 72 -8.90 12.98 10.08
CA ALA A 72 -7.58 13.31 9.54
C ALA A 72 -6.74 12.03 9.35
N LEU A 73 -5.87 12.05 8.35
CA LEU A 73 -4.85 11.02 8.21
C LEU A 73 -3.97 11.03 9.46
N ASN A 74 -3.78 9.87 10.06
CA ASN A 74 -2.92 9.71 11.23
C ASN A 74 -1.45 9.66 10.79
N ALA A 75 -0.96 10.77 10.27
CA ALA A 75 0.41 10.96 9.84
C ALA A 75 0.91 12.31 10.34
N ASP A 76 1.89 12.29 11.24
CA ASP A 76 2.60 13.50 11.61
C ASP A 76 3.45 13.95 10.41
N PRO A 77 3.21 15.14 9.85
CA PRO A 77 4.02 15.63 8.74
C PRO A 77 5.46 15.82 9.23
N ILE A 78 6.38 15.07 8.63
CA ILE A 78 7.81 15.26 8.85
C ILE A 78 8.25 16.46 8.02
N THR A 79 8.55 17.57 8.69
CA THR A 79 9.10 18.76 8.04
C THR A 79 10.61 18.62 7.89
N TYR A 80 11.09 18.55 6.65
CA TYR A 80 12.52 18.60 6.35
C TYR A 80 12.97 20.05 6.17
N LYS A 81 14.04 20.45 6.86
CA LYS A 81 14.62 21.80 6.72
C LYS A 81 15.36 22.00 5.39
N ASN A 82 15.97 20.94 4.88
CA ASN A 82 16.80 20.95 3.67
C ASN A 82 16.49 19.71 2.81
N ASN A 83 16.61 19.83 1.49
CA ASN A 83 16.53 18.69 0.58
C ASN A 83 17.87 17.94 0.54
N GLU A 84 18.08 16.99 1.46
CA GLU A 84 19.32 16.22 1.50
C GLU A 84 19.40 15.14 0.41
N ALA A 85 18.27 14.75 -0.18
CA ALA A 85 18.21 13.73 -1.22
C ALA A 85 18.95 14.16 -2.50
N GLU A 86 18.98 15.46 -2.80
CA GLU A 86 19.69 16.04 -3.96
C GLU A 86 21.20 15.74 -3.97
N LYS A 87 21.80 15.47 -2.81
CA LYS A 87 23.22 15.06 -2.70
C LYS A 87 23.50 13.68 -3.30
N TYR A 88 22.46 12.85 -3.45
CA TYR A 88 22.56 11.45 -3.83
C TYR A 88 21.95 11.15 -5.19
N ILE A 89 20.83 11.81 -5.51
CA ILE A 89 20.09 11.59 -6.76
C ILE A 89 19.53 12.93 -7.26
N SER A 90 19.67 13.18 -8.56
CA SER A 90 19.05 14.31 -9.25
C SER A 90 17.88 13.83 -10.10
N ILE A 91 16.85 14.65 -10.26
CA ILE A 91 15.71 14.37 -11.15
C ILE A 91 15.77 15.36 -12.32
N LYS A 92 15.68 14.85 -13.55
CA LYS A 92 15.59 15.68 -14.76
C LYS A 92 14.40 15.28 -15.61
N PHE A 93 13.89 16.25 -16.37
CA PHE A 93 12.76 16.09 -17.27
C PHE A 93 13.19 16.45 -18.70
N GLU A 94 12.84 15.60 -19.67
CA GLU A 94 12.91 15.95 -21.10
C GLU A 94 11.56 16.44 -21.63
N ASN A 95 10.44 15.97 -21.06
CA ASN A 95 9.09 16.32 -21.48
C ASN A 95 8.19 16.64 -20.27
N PRO A 96 8.30 17.84 -19.68
CA PRO A 96 7.53 18.25 -18.50
C PRO A 96 6.01 18.15 -18.70
N ASP A 97 5.50 18.34 -19.92
CA ASP A 97 4.07 18.28 -20.22
C ASP A 97 3.47 16.88 -19.97
N HIS A 98 4.29 15.83 -20.06
CA HIS A 98 3.85 14.44 -19.88
C HIS A 98 3.92 13.99 -18.41
N CYS A 99 4.80 14.60 -17.64
CA CYS A 99 4.98 14.32 -16.22
C CYS A 99 5.22 15.66 -15.52
N PRO A 100 4.15 16.35 -15.11
CA PRO A 100 4.26 17.69 -14.54
C PRO A 100 4.90 17.68 -13.14
N ARG A 101 4.99 16.50 -12.51
CA ARG A 101 5.56 16.33 -11.18
C ARG A 101 6.13 14.93 -11.01
N TYR A 102 7.36 14.88 -10.50
CA TYR A 102 8.00 13.66 -10.01
C TYR A 102 8.68 13.97 -8.68
N ILE A 103 8.46 13.15 -7.67
CA ILE A 103 9.04 13.30 -6.33
C ILE A 103 9.79 12.02 -6.01
N ALA A 104 11.00 12.13 -5.47
CA ALA A 104 11.75 11.01 -4.92
C ALA A 104 12.26 11.38 -3.52
N GLY A 105 12.33 10.39 -2.66
CA GLY A 105 12.99 10.45 -1.36
C GLY A 105 13.99 9.31 -1.22
N ILE A 106 14.94 9.46 -0.29
CA ILE A 106 15.91 8.41 0.02
C ILE A 106 15.74 8.01 1.48
N VAL A 107 15.50 6.73 1.70
CA VAL A 107 15.47 6.10 3.02
C VAL A 107 16.63 5.13 3.10
N LYS A 108 17.49 5.30 4.10
CA LYS A 108 18.69 4.48 4.29
C LYS A 108 18.48 3.45 5.38
N ASN A 109 19.32 2.41 5.36
CA ASN A 109 19.37 1.37 6.39
C ASN A 109 18.02 0.64 6.55
N VAL A 110 17.33 0.44 5.43
CA VAL A 110 16.05 -0.28 5.38
C VAL A 110 16.33 -1.78 5.42
N LYS A 111 15.58 -2.50 6.26
CA LYS A 111 15.59 -3.96 6.30
C LYS A 111 14.34 -4.49 5.64
N VAL A 112 14.50 -5.31 4.61
CA VAL A 112 13.40 -6.03 3.96
C VAL A 112 13.01 -7.23 4.84
N GLY A 113 11.70 -7.43 5.03
CA GLY A 113 11.16 -8.54 5.79
C GLY A 113 9.64 -8.60 5.68
N SER A 114 9.01 -9.46 6.48
CA SER A 114 7.55 -9.56 6.52
C SER A 114 6.91 -8.28 7.04
N SER A 115 5.73 -7.97 6.51
CA SER A 115 4.87 -6.89 6.99
C SER A 115 4.29 -7.21 8.37
N PRO A 116 3.91 -6.19 9.16
CA PRO A 116 3.14 -6.42 10.38
C PRO A 116 1.73 -6.93 10.05
N ASP A 117 1.16 -7.77 10.92
CA ASP A 117 -0.14 -8.44 10.72
C ASP A 117 -1.24 -7.47 10.23
N TRP A 118 -1.37 -6.30 10.85
CA TRP A 118 -2.42 -5.33 10.48
C TRP A 118 -2.33 -4.84 9.02
N LEU A 119 -1.13 -4.80 8.44
CA LEU A 119 -0.90 -4.37 7.08
C LEU A 119 -1.25 -5.50 6.10
N ILE A 120 -0.87 -6.73 6.47
CA ILE A 120 -1.22 -7.95 5.74
C ILE A 120 -2.75 -8.07 5.69
N ASP A 121 -3.42 -8.02 6.85
CA ASP A 121 -4.87 -8.14 6.98
C ASP A 121 -5.62 -7.12 6.09
N ARG A 122 -5.14 -5.87 6.04
CA ARG A 122 -5.77 -4.81 5.22
C ARG A 122 -5.60 -5.07 3.73
N LEU A 123 -4.42 -5.47 3.28
CA LEU A 123 -4.17 -5.76 1.86
C LEU A 123 -4.93 -7.00 1.40
N GLU A 124 -4.93 -8.06 2.21
CA GLU A 124 -5.61 -9.30 1.86
C GLU A 124 -7.14 -9.14 1.86
N SER A 125 -7.70 -8.28 2.72
CA SER A 125 -9.14 -7.96 2.71
C SER A 125 -9.66 -7.32 1.41
N ILE A 126 -8.76 -6.77 0.59
CA ILE A 126 -9.06 -6.20 -0.73
C ILE A 126 -8.50 -7.06 -1.87
N GLY A 127 -8.15 -8.32 -1.59
CA GLY A 127 -7.65 -9.27 -2.58
C GLY A 127 -6.18 -9.05 -2.99
N GLN A 128 -5.41 -8.25 -2.27
CA GLN A 128 -3.98 -8.06 -2.53
C GLN A 128 -3.13 -8.94 -1.61
N ARG A 129 -2.40 -9.89 -2.20
CA ARG A 129 -1.45 -10.75 -1.47
C ARG A 129 -0.27 -9.92 -0.94
N SER A 130 0.05 -10.09 0.34
CA SER A 130 1.27 -9.53 0.94
C SER A 130 2.54 -10.14 0.33
N ILE A 131 3.58 -9.32 0.14
CA ILE A 131 4.88 -9.75 -0.42
C ILE A 131 6.01 -9.49 0.57
N ASN A 132 6.20 -8.22 0.96
CA ASN A 132 7.16 -7.80 1.98
C ASN A 132 6.84 -6.36 2.41
N ASN A 133 7.43 -5.93 3.51
CA ASN A 133 7.20 -4.61 4.10
C ASN A 133 7.34 -3.43 3.14
N LEU A 134 8.24 -3.47 2.14
CA LEU A 134 8.39 -2.35 1.20
C LEU A 134 7.32 -2.35 0.12
N VAL A 135 7.07 -3.50 -0.50
CA VAL A 135 6.04 -3.64 -1.54
C VAL A 135 4.66 -3.35 -0.94
N ASP A 136 4.41 -3.86 0.26
CA ASP A 136 3.14 -3.73 0.94
C ASP A 136 2.88 -2.29 1.38
N ILE A 137 3.88 -1.53 1.85
CA ILE A 137 3.73 -0.10 2.13
C ILE A 137 3.35 0.67 0.86
N SER A 138 4.00 0.38 -0.27
CA SER A 138 3.72 1.03 -1.56
C SER A 138 2.27 0.79 -2.00
N ASN A 139 1.80 -0.46 -1.89
CA ASN A 139 0.43 -0.85 -2.23
C ASN A 139 -0.59 -0.26 -1.27
N TYR A 140 -0.28 -0.27 0.02
CA TYR A 140 -1.15 0.27 1.05
C TYR A 140 -1.36 1.77 0.89
N VAL A 141 -0.30 2.55 0.67
CA VAL A 141 -0.39 3.99 0.41
C VAL A 141 -1.19 4.27 -0.87
N MET A 142 -1.01 3.46 -1.92
CA MET A 142 -1.80 3.58 -3.14
C MET A 142 -3.30 3.39 -2.85
N MET A 143 -3.68 2.37 -2.09
CA MET A 143 -5.07 2.09 -1.78
C MET A 143 -5.65 3.06 -0.74
N GLU A 144 -4.84 3.58 0.19
CA GLU A 144 -5.27 4.53 1.21
C GLU A 144 -5.49 5.93 0.63
N LEU A 145 -4.53 6.43 -0.15
CA LEU A 145 -4.47 7.82 -0.61
C LEU A 145 -4.79 8.01 -2.09
N GLY A 146 -4.80 6.95 -2.89
CA GLY A 146 -4.97 7.03 -4.35
C GLY A 146 -3.70 7.47 -5.07
N GLN A 147 -2.54 7.36 -4.43
CA GLN A 147 -1.26 7.76 -4.99
C GLN A 147 -0.38 6.53 -5.24
N PRO A 148 -0.23 6.09 -6.50
CA PRO A 148 0.73 5.07 -6.85
C PRO A 148 2.15 5.54 -6.50
N THR A 149 2.92 4.65 -5.90
CA THR A 149 4.33 4.88 -5.56
C THR A 149 5.17 3.71 -6.06
N HIS A 150 6.48 3.91 -6.10
CA HIS A 150 7.43 2.87 -6.47
C HIS A 150 8.70 3.01 -5.65
N ILE A 151 9.27 1.88 -5.24
CA ILE A 151 10.48 1.82 -4.42
C ILE A 151 11.58 1.18 -5.27
N PHE A 152 12.64 1.94 -5.50
CA PHE A 152 13.84 1.45 -6.18
C PHE A 152 14.92 1.10 -5.16
N ASP A 153 15.64 0.02 -5.41
CA ASP A 153 16.89 -0.27 -4.73
C ASP A 153 17.95 0.73 -5.23
N TYR A 154 18.35 1.66 -4.36
CA TYR A 154 19.29 2.72 -4.71
C TYR A 154 20.62 2.17 -5.24
N ASP A 155 21.09 1.06 -4.67
CA ASP A 155 22.39 0.47 -5.04
C ASP A 155 22.35 -0.20 -6.42
N LYS A 156 21.15 -0.46 -6.96
CA LYS A 156 20.95 -0.95 -8.33
C LYS A 156 20.75 0.18 -9.35
N ILE A 157 20.60 1.42 -8.90
CA ILE A 157 20.55 2.57 -9.81
C ILE A 157 21.98 2.91 -10.20
N ASN A 158 22.41 2.47 -11.39
CA ASN A 158 23.74 2.73 -11.95
C ASN A 158 23.97 4.20 -12.38
N SER A 159 23.24 5.14 -11.80
CA SER A 159 23.21 6.56 -12.14
C SER A 159 22.83 7.40 -10.92
N LYS A 160 23.43 8.58 -10.79
CA LYS A 160 23.01 9.60 -9.80
C LYS A 160 21.92 10.54 -10.35
N GLN A 161 21.26 10.14 -11.43
CA GLN A 161 20.22 10.90 -12.10
C GLN A 161 19.07 9.98 -12.51
N ILE A 162 17.85 10.34 -12.13
CA ILE A 162 16.61 9.82 -12.68
C ILE A 162 16.19 10.75 -13.82
N LEU A 163 16.12 10.22 -15.03
CA LEU A 163 15.70 10.95 -16.23
C LEU A 163 14.28 10.57 -16.62
N ILE A 164 13.35 11.52 -16.48
CA ILE A 164 11.96 11.37 -16.89
C ILE A 164 11.85 11.77 -18.37
N ARG A 165 11.68 10.77 -19.22
CA ARG A 165 11.60 10.95 -20.67
C ARG A 165 10.69 9.92 -21.32
N LYS A 166 10.36 10.16 -22.60
CA LYS A 166 9.71 9.15 -23.44
C LYS A 166 10.67 8.00 -23.75
N GLY A 167 10.10 6.80 -23.87
CA GLY A 167 10.79 5.68 -24.49
C GLY A 167 11.11 5.99 -25.95
N LYS A 168 12.25 5.51 -26.45
CA LYS A 168 12.66 5.67 -27.85
C LYS A 168 12.17 4.47 -28.66
N LYS A 169 11.86 4.68 -29.94
CA LYS A 169 11.50 3.57 -30.82
C LYS A 169 12.65 2.56 -30.89
N GLY A 170 12.35 1.27 -30.66
CA GLY A 170 13.35 0.21 -30.62
C GLY A 170 14.13 0.11 -29.31
N GLU A 171 13.74 0.88 -28.28
CA GLU A 171 14.27 0.72 -26.93
C GLU A 171 13.61 -0.48 -26.24
N PHE A 172 14.40 -1.23 -25.48
CA PHE A 172 13.95 -2.37 -24.69
C PHE A 172 14.26 -2.13 -23.22
N LEU A 173 13.34 -2.52 -22.35
CA LEU A 173 13.59 -2.63 -20.92
C LEU A 173 14.19 -4.02 -20.67
N LEU A 174 15.37 -4.06 -20.07
CA LEU A 174 15.98 -5.30 -19.62
C LEU A 174 15.21 -5.76 -18.37
N HIS A 175 14.63 -6.95 -18.45
CA HIS A 175 14.00 -7.65 -17.33
C HIS A 175 15.03 -8.49 -16.57
#